data_AF-A0A1T4PF63-F1
#
_entry.id   AF-A0A1T4PF63-F1
#
_cell.length_a   1.000
_cell.length_b   1.000
_cell.length_c   1.000
_cell.angle_alpha   90.00
_cell.angle_beta   90.00
_cell.angle_gamma   90.00
#
_symmetry.space_group_name_H-M   'P 1'
#
loop_
_entity.id
_entity.type
_entity.pdbx_description
1 polymer ?
#
loop_
_entity_poly.entity_id
_entity_poly.type
_entity_poly.pdbx_seq_one_letter_code
_entity_poly.pdbx_strand_id
1 'polypeptide(L)'
;MLKIIQPRLSELSYRKKIMQDIETMSYNAHYNLDFPEYNNDTGCILFDESSWKSWYSKWINNEPTRFYAYLQNEDGNYVGEINYHLDSSSNTHQIGILIEAKYRGLGYGLEGLKLLIEKANKMD
;
A
#
# COMPACT_ATOMS: atom_id res chain seq x y z
N MET A 1 15.19 -9.95 6.23
CA MET A 1 13.90 -9.96 6.94
C MET A 1 13.26 -8.57 6.86
N LEU A 2 11.99 -8.51 6.48
CA LEU A 2 11.23 -7.28 6.39
C LEU A 2 10.70 -6.85 7.76
N LYS A 3 10.58 -5.53 7.93
CA LYS A 3 9.91 -4.90 9.07
C LYS A 3 8.68 -4.14 8.58
N ILE A 4 7.63 -4.17 9.39
CA ILE A 4 6.44 -3.33 9.22
C ILE A 4 6.73 -1.96 9.84
N ILE A 5 6.64 -0.90 9.04
CA ILE A 5 6.83 0.48 9.50
C ILE A 5 5.55 1.29 9.23
N GLN A 6 4.91 1.77 10.29
CA GLN A 6 3.79 2.70 10.14
C GLN A 6 4.33 4.08 9.76
N PRO A 7 3.93 4.66 8.61
CA PRO A 7 4.50 5.92 8.15
C PRO A 7 4.05 7.10 9.00
N ARG A 8 4.89 8.12 9.09
CA ARG A 8 4.51 9.50 9.42
C ARG A 8 3.92 10.18 8.20
N LEU A 9 3.18 11.27 8.41
CA LEU A 9 2.58 12.04 7.32
C LEU A 9 3.62 12.51 6.28
N SER A 10 4.81 12.92 6.73
CA SER A 10 5.92 13.35 5.86
C SER A 10 6.54 12.21 5.04
N GLU A 11 6.31 10.96 5.43
CA GLU A 11 6.86 9.77 4.77
C GLU A 11 5.93 9.26 3.65
N LEU A 12 4.75 9.86 3.47
CA LEU A 12 3.86 9.58 2.34
C LEU A 12 4.45 9.93 0.97
N SER A 13 5.58 10.62 0.93
CA SER A 13 6.42 10.79 -0.26
C SER A 13 6.80 9.45 -0.91
N TYR A 14 7.03 8.39 -0.11
CA TYR A 14 7.30 7.07 -0.65
C TYR A 14 6.08 6.46 -1.34
N ARG A 15 4.89 6.57 -0.72
CA ARG A 15 3.63 6.15 -1.36
C ARG A 15 3.38 6.93 -2.66
N LYS A 16 3.57 8.26 -2.64
CA LYS A 16 3.45 9.12 -3.82
C LYS A 16 4.34 8.64 -4.96
N LYS A 17 5.58 8.28 -4.65
CA LYS A 17 6.53 7.72 -5.62
C LYS A 17 6.00 6.43 -6.25
N ILE A 18 5.63 5.43 -5.45
CA ILE A 18 5.25 4.12 -6.01
C ILE A 18 3.87 4.09 -6.68
N MET A 19 2.93 4.94 -6.24
CA MET A 19 1.62 5.10 -6.90
C MET A 19 1.70 5.75 -8.29
N GLN A 20 2.78 6.48 -8.57
CA GLN A 20 2.99 7.17 -9.85
C GLN A 20 4.12 6.56 -10.68
N ASP A 21 4.70 5.45 -10.20
CA ASP A 21 5.73 4.72 -10.92
C ASP A 21 5.09 3.71 -11.88
N ILE A 22 5.31 3.89 -13.18
CA ILE A 22 4.67 3.11 -14.24
C ILE A 22 4.99 1.63 -14.12
N GLU A 23 6.24 1.27 -13.85
CA GLU A 23 6.63 -0.15 -13.70
C GLU A 23 5.98 -0.78 -12.46
N THR A 24 5.85 -0.01 -11.38
CA THR A 24 5.20 -0.47 -10.16
C THR A 24 3.69 -0.62 -10.35
N MET A 25 3.05 0.28 -11.10
CA MET A 25 1.60 0.30 -11.24
C MET A 25 1.09 -0.38 -12.50
N SER A 26 1.95 -0.93 -13.36
CA SER A 26 1.55 -1.55 -14.64
C SER A 26 0.56 -2.71 -14.51
N TYR A 27 0.44 -3.35 -13.34
CA TYR A 27 -0.57 -4.38 -13.08
C TYR A 27 -2.00 -3.83 -13.06
N ASN A 28 -2.13 -2.51 -12.91
CA ASN A 28 -3.37 -1.75 -13.00
C ASN A 28 -3.57 -1.13 -14.40
N ALA A 29 -2.69 -1.33 -15.37
CA ALA A 29 -2.88 -0.73 -16.69
C ALA A 29 -4.12 -1.33 -17.39
N HIS A 30 -4.80 -0.49 -18.17
CA HIS A 30 -5.93 -0.83 -19.05
C HIS A 30 -7.22 -1.30 -18.38
N TYR A 31 -7.35 -1.13 -17.06
CA TYR A 31 -8.68 -1.06 -16.47
C TYR A 31 -9.36 0.23 -16.95
N ASN A 32 -10.69 0.18 -17.14
CA ASN A 32 -11.49 1.34 -17.50
C ASN A 32 -12.25 1.82 -16.26
N LEU A 33 -11.61 2.66 -15.47
CA LEU A 33 -12.14 3.15 -14.20
C LEU A 33 -12.38 4.66 -14.28
N ASP A 34 -13.56 5.08 -13.84
CA ASP A 34 -14.00 6.47 -13.87
C ASP A 34 -13.66 7.17 -12.54
N PHE A 35 -12.36 7.31 -12.26
CA PHE A 35 -11.88 8.17 -11.17
C PHE A 35 -10.76 9.11 -11.65
N PRO A 36 -10.83 10.42 -11.34
CA PRO A 36 -9.93 11.44 -11.90
C PRO A 36 -8.44 11.20 -11.68
N GLU A 37 -8.08 10.58 -10.55
CA GLU A 37 -6.70 10.32 -10.19
C GLU A 37 -6.12 9.09 -10.91
N TYR A 38 -6.93 8.27 -11.59
CA TYR A 38 -6.44 7.11 -12.33
C TYR A 38 -5.93 7.48 -13.71
N ASN A 39 -4.82 6.89 -14.09
CA ASN A 39 -4.41 6.83 -15.47
C ASN A 39 -4.69 5.44 -16.04
N ASN A 40 -5.75 5.31 -16.86
CA ASN A 40 -6.15 4.04 -17.46
C ASN A 40 -5.06 3.43 -18.38
N ASP A 41 -4.14 4.23 -18.94
CA ASP A 41 -3.08 3.71 -19.81
C ASP A 41 -1.92 3.07 -19.04
N THR A 42 -1.61 3.61 -17.85
CA THR A 42 -0.43 3.23 -17.06
C THR A 42 -0.76 2.47 -15.77
N GLY A 43 -2.01 2.58 -15.30
CA GLY A 43 -2.44 2.08 -13.99
C GLY A 43 -1.99 2.96 -12.81
N CYS A 44 -1.24 4.04 -13.06
CA CYS A 44 -0.80 4.97 -12.04
C CYS A 44 -1.98 5.71 -11.40
N ILE A 45 -1.78 6.09 -10.14
CA ILE A 45 -2.72 6.86 -9.33
C ILE A 45 -2.03 8.15 -8.89
N LEU A 46 -2.63 9.29 -9.21
CA LEU A 46 -2.18 10.59 -8.74
C LEU A 46 -2.36 10.69 -7.21
N PHE A 47 -1.27 10.64 -6.44
CA PHE A 47 -1.29 10.69 -4.98
C PHE A 47 -0.50 11.89 -4.42
N ASP A 48 -1.02 13.08 -4.69
CA ASP A 48 -0.38 14.34 -4.31
C ASP A 48 -0.60 14.75 -2.86
N GLU A 49 0.25 15.68 -2.38
CA GLU A 49 0.24 16.17 -0.99
C GLU A 49 -1.12 16.74 -0.53
N SER A 50 -1.93 17.24 -1.47
CA SER A 50 -3.30 17.70 -1.20
C SER A 50 -4.19 16.60 -0.60
N SER A 51 -3.95 15.33 -0.98
CA SER A 51 -4.69 14.16 -0.50
C SER A 51 -4.13 13.57 0.80
N TRP A 52 -2.88 13.87 1.14
CA TRP A 52 -2.12 13.15 2.17
C TRP A 52 -2.79 13.20 3.54
N LYS A 53 -3.26 14.38 3.98
CA LYS A 53 -3.90 14.52 5.29
C LYS A 53 -5.16 13.67 5.41
N SER A 54 -6.04 13.73 4.41
CA SER A 54 -7.30 12.99 4.39
C SER A 54 -7.05 11.48 4.31
N TRP A 55 -6.13 11.06 3.45
CA TRP A 55 -5.73 9.66 3.34
C TRP A 55 -5.11 9.16 4.65
N TYR A 56 -4.19 9.92 5.25
CA TYR A 56 -3.50 9.55 6.49
C TYR A 56 -4.46 9.39 7.65
N SER A 57 -5.41 10.33 7.84
CA SER A 57 -6.41 10.24 8.90
C SER A 57 -7.34 9.04 8.75
N LYS A 58 -7.53 8.53 7.52
CA LYS A 58 -8.36 7.36 7.23
C LYS A 58 -7.63 6.04 7.47
N TRP A 59 -6.32 5.99 7.22
CA TRP A 59 -5.57 4.73 7.20
C TRP A 59 -4.69 4.50 8.43
N ILE A 60 -4.14 5.56 9.01
CA ILE A 60 -3.14 5.46 10.06
C ILE A 60 -3.82 5.59 11.43
N ASN A 61 -3.45 4.73 12.39
CA ASN A 61 -4.07 4.65 13.73
C ASN A 61 -5.60 4.35 13.71
N ASN A 62 -6.08 3.57 12.75
CA ASN A 62 -7.49 3.20 12.60
C ASN A 62 -7.76 1.69 12.80
N GLU A 63 -6.86 0.99 13.49
CA GLU A 63 -7.07 -0.40 13.87
C GLU A 63 -8.28 -0.54 14.83
N PRO A 64 -9.05 -1.64 14.78
CA PRO A 64 -8.85 -2.81 13.91
C PRO A 64 -9.45 -2.66 12.51
N THR A 65 -10.20 -1.58 12.23
CA THR A 65 -10.96 -1.46 10.96
C THR A 65 -10.08 -1.26 9.73
N ARG A 66 -8.91 -0.60 9.91
CA ARG A 66 -7.93 -0.31 8.87
C ARG A 66 -6.53 -0.41 9.42
N PHE A 67 -5.65 -0.98 8.62
CA PHE A 67 -4.23 -1.05 8.86
C PHE A 67 -3.48 -0.75 7.57
N TYR A 68 -2.37 -0.02 7.72
CA TYR A 68 -1.47 0.30 6.62
C TYR A 68 -0.04 0.43 7.14
N ALA A 69 0.92 -0.11 6.39
CA ALA A 69 2.32 0.06 6.69
C ALA A 69 3.20 -0.07 5.45
N TYR A 70 4.41 0.47 5.55
CA TYR A 70 5.50 0.16 4.64
C TYR A 70 6.22 -1.13 5.05
N LEU A 71 6.77 -1.80 4.05
CA LEU A 71 7.73 -2.88 4.22
C LEU A 71 9.13 -2.29 4.10
N GLN A 72 9.96 -2.47 5.13
CA GLN A 72 11.35 -2.02 5.17
C GLN A 72 12.30 -3.21 5.16
N ASN A 73 13.32 -3.19 4.29
CA ASN A 73 14.37 -4.21 4.26
C ASN A 73 15.45 -3.98 5.33
N GLU A 74 16.44 -4.86 5.39
CA GLU A 74 17.52 -4.81 6.39
C GLU A 74 18.42 -3.57 6.25
N ASP A 75 18.52 -3.01 5.04
CA ASP A 75 19.29 -1.80 4.75
C ASP A 75 18.53 -0.50 5.12
N GLY A 76 17.30 -0.63 5.63
CA GLY A 76 16.45 0.52 5.97
C GLY A 76 15.66 1.09 4.79
N ASN A 77 15.71 0.46 3.61
CA ASN A 77 14.95 0.89 2.43
C ASN A 77 13.49 0.45 2.52
N TYR A 78 12.56 1.35 2.20
CA TYR A 78 11.20 0.94 1.89
C TYR A 78 11.17 0.20 0.55
N VAL A 79 10.52 -0.96 0.54
CA VAL A 79 10.44 -1.86 -0.63
C VAL A 79 9.01 -2.08 -1.13
N GLY A 80 8.02 -1.67 -0.36
CA GLY A 80 6.62 -1.81 -0.69
C GLY A 80 5.69 -1.34 0.42
N GLU A 81 4.41 -1.61 0.25
CA GLU A 81 3.35 -1.31 1.21
C GLU A 81 2.42 -2.51 1.37
N ILE A 82 1.84 -2.63 2.57
CA ILE A 82 0.80 -3.59 2.90
C ILE A 82 -0.37 -2.86 3.55
N ASN A 83 -1.58 -3.34 3.30
CA ASN A 83 -2.77 -2.82 3.93
C ASN A 83 -3.81 -3.90 4.18
N TYR A 84 -4.68 -3.62 5.15
CA TYR A 84 -5.83 -4.42 5.52
C TYR A 84 -6.98 -3.47 5.84
N HIS A 85 -8.19 -3.79 5.40
CA HIS A 85 -9.37 -3.05 5.80
C HIS A 85 -10.64 -3.89 5.69
N LEU A 86 -11.60 -3.62 6.57
CA LEU A 86 -12.96 -4.14 6.45
C LEU A 86 -13.71 -3.38 5.36
N ASP A 87 -14.20 -4.09 4.35
CA ASP A 87 -15.18 -3.57 3.40
C ASP A 87 -16.59 -3.77 3.98
N SER A 88 -17.20 -2.67 4.39
CA SER A 88 -18.54 -2.67 4.99
C SER A 88 -19.65 -3.11 4.01
N SER A 89 -19.43 -3.00 2.70
CA SER A 89 -20.44 -3.37 1.70
C SER A 89 -20.55 -4.88 1.52
N SER A 90 -19.43 -5.57 1.58
CA SER A 90 -19.34 -7.03 1.44
C SER A 90 -19.21 -7.77 2.77
N ASN A 91 -18.97 -7.04 3.88
CA ASN A 91 -18.60 -7.60 5.18
C ASN A 91 -17.40 -8.56 5.08
N THR A 92 -16.44 -8.20 4.22
CA THR A 92 -15.21 -8.98 4.01
C THR A 92 -13.97 -8.15 4.31
N HIS A 93 -12.93 -8.81 4.81
CA HIS A 93 -11.61 -8.19 4.96
C HIS A 93 -10.87 -8.19 3.63
N GLN A 94 -10.43 -7.01 3.21
CA GLN A 94 -9.64 -6.79 2.01
C GLN A 94 -8.19 -6.55 2.41
N ILE A 95 -7.27 -7.21 1.72
CA ILE A 95 -5.83 -7.04 1.90
C ILE A 95 -5.18 -6.53 0.61
N GLY A 96 -4.12 -5.75 0.75
CA GLY A 96 -3.31 -5.30 -0.37
C GLY A 96 -1.83 -5.41 -0.07
N ILE A 97 -1.06 -5.77 -1.09
CA ILE A 97 0.41 -5.82 -1.05
C ILE A 97 0.90 -5.22 -2.37
N LEU A 98 1.76 -4.22 -2.27
CA LEU A 98 2.42 -3.63 -3.43
C LEU A 98 3.92 -3.57 -3.17
N ILE A 99 4.70 -4.21 -4.05
CA ILE A 99 6.17 -4.15 -4.05
C ILE A 99 6.61 -3.22 -5.18
N GLU A 100 7.47 -2.26 -4.87
CA GLU A 100 8.10 -1.38 -5.86
C GLU A 100 8.83 -2.22 -6.91
N ALA A 101 8.69 -1.87 -8.19
CA ALA A 101 9.13 -2.68 -9.32
C ALA A 101 10.55 -3.21 -9.18
N LYS A 102 11.50 -2.34 -8.80
CA LYS A 102 12.92 -2.68 -8.66
C LYS A 102 13.23 -3.72 -7.57
N TYR A 103 12.31 -4.00 -6.65
CA TYR A 103 12.48 -5.01 -5.60
C TYR A 103 11.66 -6.28 -5.85
N ARG A 104 10.97 -6.39 -6.99
CA ARG A 104 10.24 -7.60 -7.38
C ARG A 104 11.21 -8.74 -7.69
N GLY A 105 10.74 -9.98 -7.53
CA GLY A 105 11.56 -11.18 -7.70
C GLY A 105 12.47 -11.52 -6.51
N LEU A 106 12.53 -10.67 -5.48
CA LEU A 106 13.39 -10.87 -4.30
C LEU A 106 12.69 -11.57 -3.12
N GLY A 107 11.45 -12.06 -3.31
CA GLY A 107 10.69 -12.76 -2.27
C GLY A 107 9.91 -11.87 -1.29
N TYR A 108 10.05 -10.54 -1.38
CA TYR A 108 9.38 -9.59 -0.46
C TYR A 108 7.86 -9.63 -0.49
N GLY A 109 7.23 -10.03 -1.61
CA GLY A 109 5.79 -10.20 -1.66
C GLY A 109 5.28 -11.30 -0.71
N LEU A 110 5.98 -12.45 -0.69
CA LEU A 110 5.64 -13.56 0.21
C LEU A 110 5.90 -13.20 1.67
N GLU A 111 7.03 -12.54 1.93
CA GLU A 111 7.39 -12.14 3.29
C GLU A 111 6.43 -11.06 3.83
N GLY A 112 6.07 -10.07 3.00
CA GLY A 112 5.07 -9.05 3.33
C GLY A 112 3.69 -9.65 3.60
N LEU A 113 3.27 -10.68 2.85
CA LEU A 113 2.00 -11.38 3.08
C LEU A 113 1.97 -12.10 4.43
N LYS A 114 3.05 -12.79 4.80
CA LYS A 114 3.16 -13.47 6.11
C LYS A 114 3.02 -12.46 7.25
N LEU A 115 3.75 -11.35 7.17
CA LEU A 115 3.69 -10.26 8.14
C LEU A 115 2.28 -9.66 8.24
N LEU A 116 1.60 -9.47 7.10
CA LEU A 116 0.23 -8.96 7.07
C LEU A 116 -0.77 -9.93 7.72
N ILE A 117 -0.66 -11.24 7.48
CA ILE A 117 -1.50 -12.26 8.10
C ILE A 117 -1.28 -12.30 9.62
N GLU A 118 -0.02 -12.29 10.07
CA GLU A 118 0.31 -12.23 11.50
C GLU A 118 -0.26 -10.98 12.19
N LYS A 119 -0.31 -9.85 11.47
CA LYS A 119 -0.91 -8.62 11.97
C LYS A 119 -2.43 -8.69 11.96
N ALA A 120 -3.05 -9.22 10.91
CA ALA A 120 -4.50 -9.40 10.79
C ALA A 120 -5.06 -10.31 11.89
N ASN A 121 -4.41 -11.44 12.18
CA ASN A 121 -4.81 -12.36 13.25
C ASN A 121 -4.77 -11.75 14.66
N LYS A 122 -4.18 -10.56 14.84
CA LYS A 122 -4.17 -9.82 16.12
C LYS A 122 -5.24 -8.73 16.17
N MET A 123 -5.92 -8.47 15.06
CA MET A 123 -6.98 -7.47 14.91
C MET A 123 -8.39 -8.08 14.87
N ASP A 124 -8.49 -9.39 14.63
CA ASP A 124 -9.68 -10.22 14.86
C ASP A 124 -9.83 -10.61 16.34
#